data_AF-A0A2N7PJ85-F1
#
_entry.id   AF-A0A2N7PJ85-F1
#
_cell.length_a   1.000
_cell.length_b   1.000
_cell.length_c   1.000
_cell.angle_alpha   90.00
_cell.angle_beta   90.00
_cell.angle_gamma   90.00
#
_symmetry.space_group_name_H-M   'P 1'
#
loop_
_entity.id
_entity.type
_entity.pdbx_description
1 polymer ?
#
loop_
_entity_poly.entity_id
_entity_poly.type
_entity_poly.pdbx_seq_one_letter_code
_entity_poly.pdbx_strand_id
1 'polypeptide(L)'
;MPEFLTVIRVIPEKAEMIEDEEIERIGMKVAMEYERSQGRIPEDVSKENLGFDIRSKGPDGVRYIEVKARAGEGEIALIPNEWFKAKRFKDQYYLYSMVLLFLLFLER
;
A
#
# COMPACT_ATOMS: atom_id res chain seq x y z
N MET A 1 32.25 1.12 -34.53
CA MET A 1 30.82 1.35 -34.21
C MET A 1 30.48 0.35 -33.10
N PRO A 2 29.95 0.76 -31.94
CA PRO A 2 29.61 -0.23 -30.92
C PRO A 2 28.44 -1.11 -31.41
N GLU A 3 28.54 -2.40 -31.15
CA GLU A 3 27.56 -3.40 -31.57
C GLU A 3 26.73 -3.83 -30.36
N PHE A 4 25.42 -3.75 -30.51
CA PHE A 4 24.46 -4.10 -29.47
C PHE A 4 24.10 -5.58 -29.59
N LEU A 5 24.48 -6.38 -28.60
CA LEU A 5 24.26 -7.83 -28.64
C LEU A 5 22.84 -8.23 -28.16
N THR A 6 22.41 -7.81 -26.96
CA THR A 6 21.09 -8.19 -26.41
C THR A 6 20.70 -7.38 -25.17
N VAL A 7 19.43 -7.48 -24.76
CA VAL A 7 18.91 -7.00 -23.48
C VAL A 7 18.40 -8.20 -22.69
N ILE A 8 18.91 -8.35 -21.46
CA ILE A 8 18.42 -9.33 -20.50
C ILE A 8 17.50 -8.60 -19.53
N ARG A 9 16.24 -9.04 -19.45
CA ARG A 9 15.31 -8.62 -18.40
C ARG A 9 15.38 -9.65 -17.27
N VAL A 10 16.00 -9.28 -16.17
CA VAL A 10 15.95 -10.05 -14.92
C VAL A 10 14.63 -9.73 -14.24
N ILE A 11 13.82 -10.77 -14.01
CA ILE A 11 12.63 -10.70 -13.16
C ILE A 11 13.01 -11.45 -11.89
N PRO A 12 13.13 -10.79 -10.73
CA PRO A 12 13.37 -11.50 -9.48
C PRO A 12 12.21 -12.46 -9.23
N GLU A 13 12.52 -13.62 -8.63
CA GLU A 13 11.51 -14.58 -8.20
C GLU A 13 10.55 -13.84 -7.27
N LYS A 14 9.24 -13.86 -7.61
CA LYS A 14 8.21 -13.24 -6.79
C LYS A 14 8.32 -13.89 -5.41
N ALA A 15 8.75 -13.14 -4.40
CA ALA A 15 8.29 -13.41 -3.06
C ALA A 15 6.76 -13.33 -3.18
N GLU A 16 6.07 -14.47 -3.12
CA GLU A 16 4.62 -14.47 -3.15
C GLU A 16 4.17 -13.63 -1.96
N MET A 17 3.68 -12.42 -2.25
CA MET A 17 2.83 -11.72 -1.31
C MET A 17 1.59 -12.61 -1.20
N ILE A 18 1.59 -13.47 -0.21
CA ILE A 18 0.38 -14.17 0.20
C ILE A 18 -0.53 -13.05 0.70
N GLU A 19 -1.56 -12.74 -0.10
CA GLU A 19 -2.67 -11.91 0.32
C GLU A 19 -3.31 -12.61 1.52
N ASP A 20 -3.09 -12.03 2.69
CA ASP A 20 -3.70 -12.47 3.94
C ASP A 20 -4.80 -11.45 4.24
N GLU A 21 -6.04 -11.86 3.95
CA GLU A 21 -7.24 -11.03 4.15
C GLU A 21 -7.32 -10.48 5.58
N GLU A 22 -6.80 -11.21 6.58
CA GLU A 22 -6.78 -10.73 7.96
C GLU A 22 -5.76 -9.60 8.13
N ILE A 23 -4.56 -9.74 7.58
CA ILE A 23 -3.53 -8.68 7.60
C ILE A 23 -4.02 -7.43 6.88
N GLU A 24 -4.64 -7.57 5.71
CA GLU A 24 -5.22 -6.45 4.96
C GLU A 24 -6.31 -5.76 5.76
N ARG A 25 -7.23 -6.52 6.35
CA ARG A 25 -8.30 -6.01 7.21
C ARG A 25 -7.75 -5.26 8.42
N ILE A 26 -6.69 -5.78 9.06
CA ILE A 26 -6.02 -5.10 10.19
C ILE A 26 -5.38 -3.81 9.69
N GLY A 27 -4.67 -3.84 8.57
CA GLY A 27 -4.05 -2.67 7.96
C GLY A 27 -5.06 -1.55 7.68
N MET A 28 -6.16 -1.90 7.03
CA MET A 28 -7.25 -0.96 6.74
C MET A 28 -7.83 -0.37 8.03
N LYS A 29 -8.09 -1.19 9.04
CA LYS A 29 -8.59 -0.71 10.34
C LYS A 29 -7.64 0.32 10.96
N VAL A 30 -6.34 0.00 11.04
CA VAL A 30 -5.32 0.88 11.63
C VAL A 30 -5.20 2.19 10.85
N ALA A 31 -5.16 2.13 9.51
CA ALA A 31 -5.07 3.33 8.67
C ALA A 31 -6.30 4.25 8.86
N MET A 32 -7.50 3.67 8.90
CA MET A 32 -8.74 4.43 9.13
C MET A 32 -8.79 5.04 10.53
N GLU A 33 -8.35 4.33 11.57
CA GLU A 33 -8.26 4.86 12.94
C GLU A 33 -7.22 5.98 13.05
N TYR A 34 -6.07 5.82 12.40
CA TYR A 34 -5.04 6.85 12.35
C TYR A 34 -5.58 8.14 11.72
N GLU A 35 -6.20 8.06 10.54
CA GLU A 35 -6.74 9.25 9.87
C GLU A 35 -7.84 9.94 10.70
N ARG A 36 -8.72 9.17 11.38
CA ARG A 36 -9.68 9.75 12.33
C ARG A 36 -9.00 10.45 13.50
N SER A 37 -7.92 9.87 14.04
CA SER A 37 -7.14 10.48 15.13
C SER A 37 -6.47 11.80 14.72
N GLN A 38 -6.17 11.95 13.42
CA GLN A 38 -5.64 13.17 12.82
C GLN A 38 -6.75 14.19 12.48
N GLY A 39 -7.98 14.01 12.97
CA GLY A 39 -9.09 14.92 12.73
C GLY A 39 -9.64 14.87 11.30
N ARG A 40 -9.43 13.77 10.58
CA ARG A 40 -9.86 13.58 9.19
C ARG A 40 -11.09 12.67 9.12
N ILE A 41 -11.72 12.64 7.94
CA ILE A 41 -12.90 11.83 7.64
C ILE A 41 -12.50 10.81 6.56
N PRO A 42 -11.97 9.64 6.94
CA PRO A 42 -11.58 8.60 6.01
C PRO A 42 -12.79 7.74 5.59
N GLU A 43 -12.81 7.37 4.32
CA GLU A 43 -13.82 6.54 3.65
C GLU A 43 -13.13 5.37 2.95
N ASP A 44 -13.60 4.15 3.20
CA ASP A 44 -13.13 2.94 2.53
C ASP A 44 -13.73 2.86 1.12
N VAL A 45 -12.87 2.88 0.12
CA VAL A 45 -13.19 2.78 -1.32
C VAL A 45 -12.41 1.65 -1.99
N SER A 46 -11.82 0.73 -1.22
CA SER A 46 -10.99 -0.40 -1.70
C SER A 46 -11.72 -1.24 -2.76
N LYS A 47 -13.04 -1.43 -2.60
CA LYS A 47 -13.89 -2.20 -3.52
C LYS A 47 -14.29 -1.47 -4.80
N GLU A 48 -13.95 -0.19 -4.93
CA GLU A 48 -14.31 0.64 -6.09
C GLU A 48 -13.25 0.59 -7.21
N ASN A 49 -12.12 -0.10 -7.00
CA ASN A 49 -11.03 -0.25 -7.97
C ASN A 49 -10.45 1.10 -8.47
N LEU A 50 -10.32 2.07 -7.56
CA LEU A 50 -9.87 3.43 -7.87
C LEU A 50 -8.34 3.59 -7.92
N GLY A 51 -7.59 2.55 -7.52
CA GLY A 51 -6.12 2.51 -7.40
C GLY A 51 -5.57 3.14 -6.12
N PHE A 52 -6.41 3.16 -5.08
CA PHE A 52 -6.12 3.48 -3.69
C PHE A 52 -7.29 2.94 -2.84
N ASP A 53 -7.05 2.68 -1.56
CA ASP A 53 -8.02 2.04 -0.67
C ASP A 53 -8.88 3.02 0.13
N ILE A 54 -8.30 4.15 0.54
CA ILE A 54 -8.96 5.10 1.44
C ILE A 54 -8.95 6.50 0.82
N ARG A 55 -10.14 7.12 0.81
CA ARG A 55 -10.31 8.54 0.53
C ARG A 55 -10.49 9.30 1.84
N SER A 56 -9.53 10.13 2.22
CA SER A 56 -9.56 10.82 3.51
C SER A 56 -9.58 12.34 3.38
N LYS A 57 -10.70 12.94 3.79
CA LYS A 57 -10.94 14.39 3.70
C LYS A 57 -10.51 15.07 5.00
N GLY A 58 -9.77 16.17 4.90
CA GLY A 58 -9.34 16.98 6.04
C GLY A 58 -9.22 18.46 5.67
N PRO A 59 -8.82 19.32 6.62
CA PRO A 59 -8.74 20.76 6.44
C PRO A 59 -7.69 21.20 5.40
N ASP A 60 -6.66 20.38 5.16
CA ASP A 60 -5.59 20.57 4.17
C ASP A 60 -5.90 19.92 2.81
N GLY A 61 -7.08 19.33 2.63
CA GLY A 61 -7.51 18.69 1.37
C GLY A 61 -7.77 17.19 1.50
N VAL A 62 -7.72 16.49 0.36
CA VAL A 62 -8.01 15.06 0.25
C VAL A 62 -6.71 14.27 0.14
N ARG A 63 -6.61 13.18 0.91
CA ARG A 63 -5.58 12.15 0.75
C ARG A 63 -6.18 10.94 0.06
N TYR A 64 -5.47 10.41 -0.92
CA TYR A 64 -5.74 9.16 -1.60
C TYR A 64 -4.72 8.15 -1.08
N ILE A 65 -5.14 7.25 -0.21
CA ILE A 65 -4.24 6.40 0.57
C ILE A 65 -4.33 4.97 0.06
N GLU A 66 -3.18 4.42 -0.31
CA GLU A 66 -2.96 3.01 -0.57
C GLU A 66 -2.38 2.34 0.68
N VAL A 67 -2.97 1.23 1.13
CA VAL A 67 -2.61 0.54 2.37
C VAL A 67 -1.90 -0.78 2.05
N LYS A 68 -0.64 -0.89 2.46
CA LYS A 68 0.16 -2.11 2.31
C LYS A 68 0.57 -2.63 3.69
N ALA A 69 -0.10 -3.70 4.15
CA ALA A 69 0.17 -4.38 5.42
C ALA A 69 0.80 -5.75 5.19
N ARG A 70 1.65 -6.20 6.12
CA ARG A 70 2.38 -7.48 6.04
C ARG A 70 2.83 -7.97 7.41
N ALA A 71 3.02 -9.29 7.56
CA ALA A 71 3.50 -9.91 8.81
C ALA A 71 5.03 -9.89 9.00
N GLY A 72 5.79 -9.29 8.06
CA GLY A 72 7.25 -9.26 8.11
C GLY A 72 7.87 -8.12 7.31
N GLU A 73 9.19 -8.02 7.33
CA GLU A 73 9.93 -7.02 6.55
C GLU A 73 10.13 -7.46 5.10
N GLY A 74 10.21 -6.50 4.17
CA GLY A 74 10.41 -6.77 2.74
C GLY A 74 10.19 -5.56 1.84
N GLU A 75 10.15 -5.78 0.52
CA GLU A 75 9.83 -4.74 -0.46
C GLU A 75 8.34 -4.44 -0.53
N ILE A 76 8.00 -3.22 -0.94
CA ILE A 76 6.61 -2.80 -1.21
C ILE A 76 6.55 -2.46 -2.69
N ALA A 77 5.61 -3.08 -3.40
CA ALA A 77 5.38 -2.79 -4.80
C ALA A 77 3.99 -2.17 -4.97
N LEU A 78 3.90 -1.22 -5.90
CA LEU A 78 2.62 -0.75 -6.42
C LEU A 78 2.29 -1.54 -7.69
N ILE A 79 1.03 -1.94 -7.83
CA ILE A 79 0.55 -2.47 -9.11
C ILE A 79 0.37 -1.33 -10.12
N PRO A 80 0.26 -1.60 -11.44
CA PRO A 80 0.22 -0.55 -12.46
C PRO A 80 -0.86 0.52 -12.27
N ASN A 81 -2.07 0.14 -11.79
CA ASN A 81 -3.15 1.08 -11.54
C ASN A 81 -2.80 2.06 -10.40
N GLU A 82 -2.32 1.54 -9.27
CA GLU A 82 -1.86 2.32 -8.12
C GLU A 82 -0.73 3.28 -8.51
N TRP A 83 0.27 2.79 -9.25
CA TRP A 83 1.38 3.61 -9.72
C TRP A 83 0.92 4.75 -10.63
N PHE A 84 -0.05 4.49 -11.51
CA PHE A 84 -0.64 5.53 -12.35
C PHE A 84 -1.37 6.59 -11.53
N LYS A 85 -2.11 6.19 -10.50
CA LYS A 85 -2.81 7.10 -9.58
C LYS A 85 -1.84 7.89 -8.71
N ALA A 86 -0.78 7.27 -8.22
CA ALA A 86 0.30 7.93 -7.51
C ALA A 86 0.92 9.06 -8.34
N LYS A 87 1.20 8.79 -9.62
CA LYS A 87 1.69 9.83 -10.55
C LYS A 87 0.69 10.95 -10.81
N ARG A 88 -0.61 10.63 -10.84
CA ARG A 88 -1.68 11.60 -11.08
C ARG A 88 -1.90 12.51 -9.88
N PHE A 89 -2.01 11.93 -8.69
CA PHE A 89 -2.39 12.64 -7.46
C PHE A 89 -1.19 13.18 -6.67
N LYS A 90 0.03 12.73 -6.96
CA LYS A 90 1.29 13.32 -6.46
C LYS A 90 1.31 13.48 -4.95
N ASP A 91 1.35 14.72 -4.46
CA ASP A 91 1.36 15.14 -3.06
C ASP A 91 0.09 14.77 -2.30
N GLN A 92 -0.98 14.42 -3.01
CA GLN A 92 -2.23 13.92 -2.44
C GLN A 92 -2.27 12.39 -2.36
N TYR A 93 -1.29 11.67 -2.93
CA TYR A 93 -1.22 10.21 -2.87
C TYR A 93 -0.29 9.76 -1.73
N TYR A 94 -0.82 8.92 -0.85
CA TYR A 94 -0.12 8.46 0.34
C TYR A 94 -0.03 6.95 0.29
N LEU A 95 1.15 6.43 0.63
CA LEU A 95 1.37 5.00 0.79
C LEU A 95 1.55 4.72 2.28
N TYR A 96 0.62 3.99 2.87
CA TYR A 96 0.70 3.57 4.26
C TYR A 96 1.28 2.17 4.30
N SER A 97 2.53 2.06 4.76
CA SER A 97 3.19 0.78 4.97
C SER A 97 3.17 0.40 6.44
N MET A 98 2.72 -0.82 6.73
CA MET A 98 2.70 -1.37 8.08
C MET A 98 3.32 -2.77 8.10
N VAL A 99 4.16 -3.01 9.10
CA VAL A 99 4.67 -4.34 9.42
C VAL A 99 4.04 -4.76 10.75
N LEU A 100 3.22 -5.80 10.72
CA LEU A 100 2.60 -6.39 11.90
C LEU A 100 3.61 -7.30 12.59
N LEU A 101 4.21 -6.81 13.66
CA LEU A 101 5.16 -7.55 14.48
C LEU A 101 4.43 -8.43 15.51
N PHE A 102 3.57 -9.36 15.06
CA PHE A 102 2.79 -10.23 15.95
C PHE A 102 2.76 -11.67 15.45
N LEU A 103 3.86 -12.41 15.57
CA LEU A 103 3.85 -13.88 15.53
C LEU A 103 4.92 -14.56 16.43
N LEU A 104 5.72 -13.82 17.21
CA LEU A 104 6.79 -14.39 18.04
C LEU A 104 6.49 -14.49 19.55
N PHE A 105 5.30 -14.11 20.02
CA PHE A 105 5.00 -14.04 21.47
C PHE A 105 3.92 -15.02 21.98
N LEU A 106 3.37 -15.91 21.15
CA LEU A 106 2.37 -16.90 21.56
C LEU A 106 2.86 -18.36 21.57
N GLU A 107 4.18 -18.59 21.51
CA GLU A 107 4.80 -19.91 21.73
C GLU A 107 5.71 -19.95 22.98
N ARG A 108 5.27 -19.39 24.11
CA ARG A 108 5.85 -19.71 25.41
C ARG A 108 4.79 -19.99 26.46
#